data_AF-E3K9H4-F1
#
_entry.id   AF-E3K9H4-F1
#
_cell.length_a   1.000
_cell.length_b   1.000
_cell.length_c   1.000
_cell.angle_alpha   90.00
_cell.angle_beta   90.00
_cell.angle_gamma   90.00
#
_symmetry.space_group_name_H-M   'P 1'
#
loop_
_entity.id
_entity.type
_entity.pdbx_description
1 polymer ?
#
loop_
_entity_poly.entity_id
_entity_poly.type
_entity_poly.pdbx_seq_one_letter_code
_entity_poly.pdbx_strand_id
1 'polypeptide(L)'
;MFCMLALDILTSGKKAKDVPLTASAPSSDPPASTPAVSSPAVIKVEDEDSENSRLALGNVRIGGQKAAKRKQAEECAIEKIVGMQKELVQISRDRLASMKSALQSTSDNAIMSANLNTMDDESRAYYQKKRRAIIARELQ
;
A
#
# COMPACT_ATOMS: atom_id res chain seq x y z
N MET A 1 3.15 -17.80 2.93
CA MET A 1 4.17 -17.67 1.85
C MET A 1 3.89 -16.51 0.87
N PHE A 2 2.67 -15.96 0.75
CA PHE A 2 2.38 -14.89 -0.24
C PHE A 2 2.95 -13.48 0.07
N CYS A 3 3.35 -13.19 1.31
CA CYS A 3 3.68 -11.81 1.73
C CYS A 3 5.03 -11.26 1.20
N MET A 4 5.93 -12.10 0.66
CA MET A 4 7.25 -11.65 0.22
C MET A 4 7.20 -10.90 -1.12
N LEU A 5 6.47 -11.45 -2.10
CA LEU A 5 6.36 -10.93 -3.48
C LEU A 5 5.84 -9.48 -3.60
N ALA A 6 5.24 -8.94 -2.53
CA ALA A 6 4.75 -7.56 -2.48
C ALA A 6 5.85 -6.53 -2.20
N LEU A 7 6.97 -6.92 -1.57
CA LEU A 7 8.07 -6.00 -1.25
C LEU A 7 9.02 -5.79 -2.43
N ASP A 8 9.32 -6.84 -3.20
CA ASP A 8 10.32 -6.83 -4.27
C ASP A 8 9.99 -5.87 -5.43
N ILE A 9 8.70 -5.57 -5.63
CA ILE A 9 8.24 -4.65 -6.67
C ILE A 9 8.55 -3.18 -6.30
N LEU A 10 8.58 -2.84 -5.01
CA LEU A 10 8.74 -1.45 -4.54
C LEU A 10 10.22 -1.00 -4.46
N THR A 11 11.17 -1.94 -4.43
CA THR A 11 12.60 -1.64 -4.27
C THR A 11 13.35 -1.40 -5.59
N SER A 12 12.75 -1.72 -6.74
CA SER A 12 13.38 -1.60 -8.07
C SER A 12 13.47 -0.16 -8.64
N GLY A 13 13.45 0.85 -7.78
CA GLY A 13 13.64 2.26 -8.12
C GLY A 13 15.10 2.57 -8.53
N LYS A 14 15.39 2.48 -9.82
CA LYS A 14 16.73 2.74 -10.39
C LYS A 14 17.26 4.13 -10.01
N LYS A 15 18.37 4.17 -9.28
CA LYS A 15 19.15 5.39 -9.03
C LYS A 15 19.69 5.94 -10.35
N ALA A 16 19.52 7.24 -10.59
CA ALA A 16 20.36 7.96 -11.54
C ALA A 16 21.82 7.94 -11.06
N LYS A 17 22.78 7.94 -12.00
CA LYS A 17 24.21 7.89 -11.71
C LYS A 17 24.90 9.13 -12.29
N ASP A 18 24.98 10.17 -11.47
CA ASP A 18 25.76 11.36 -11.80
C ASP A 18 27.25 11.03 -11.91
N VAL A 19 27.92 11.69 -12.85
CA VAL A 19 29.34 11.48 -13.17
C VAL A 19 30.16 12.58 -12.48
N PRO A 20 31.11 12.24 -11.59
CA PRO A 20 31.97 13.24 -10.97
C PRO A 20 32.97 13.83 -11.98
N LEU A 21 32.97 15.15 -12.12
CA LEU A 21 34.07 15.89 -12.75
C LEU A 21 34.96 16.51 -11.66
N THR A 22 36.28 16.41 -11.84
CA THR A 22 37.30 16.75 -10.85
C THR A 22 37.79 18.20 -10.97
N ALA A 23 37.86 18.92 -9.85
CA ALA A 23 38.59 20.19 -9.69
C ALA A 23 39.10 20.37 -8.24
N SER A 24 40.04 21.30 -8.01
CA SER A 24 40.95 21.36 -6.85
C SER A 24 40.54 22.29 -5.67
N ALA A 25 40.71 21.80 -4.43
CA ALA A 25 41.40 22.35 -3.21
C ALA A 25 41.70 23.87 -3.03
N PRO A 26 42.07 24.38 -1.81
CA PRO A 26 41.68 24.07 -0.41
C PRO A 26 41.57 25.33 0.56
N SER A 27 41.62 25.13 1.90
CA SER A 27 41.76 26.11 3.05
C SER A 27 40.49 26.85 3.56
N SER A 28 40.34 27.37 4.80
CA SER A 28 41.17 27.39 6.05
C SER A 28 40.31 27.67 7.34
N ASP A 29 40.88 27.60 8.56
CA ASP A 29 40.20 27.67 9.90
C ASP A 29 40.11 29.10 10.59
N PRO A 30 40.18 29.32 11.96
CA PRO A 30 39.08 29.71 12.90
C PRO A 30 39.41 31.02 13.72
N PRO A 31 39.05 31.31 15.03
CA PRO A 31 38.07 30.78 16.04
C PRO A 31 37.30 31.87 16.91
N ALA A 32 36.66 31.46 18.05
CA ALA A 32 36.42 32.23 19.32
C ALA A 32 35.38 33.40 19.34
N SER A 33 34.84 34.01 20.44
CA SER A 33 34.61 33.78 21.91
C SER A 33 33.77 35.01 22.47
N THR A 34 33.27 35.24 23.71
CA THR A 34 33.21 34.68 25.11
C THR A 34 32.04 35.37 25.92
N PRO A 35 31.64 34.96 27.16
CA PRO A 35 30.40 35.41 27.85
C PRO A 35 30.53 36.33 29.12
N ALA A 36 29.39 36.81 29.67
CA ALA A 36 29.18 37.50 30.98
C ALA A 36 27.71 37.25 31.48
N VAL A 37 27.35 36.92 32.75
CA VAL A 37 27.49 37.58 34.09
C VAL A 37 26.51 38.77 34.27
N SER A 38 25.68 38.95 35.33
CA SER A 38 25.25 38.14 36.51
C SER A 38 23.99 38.78 37.18
N SER A 39 23.26 38.05 38.05
CA SER A 39 22.07 38.51 38.82
C SER A 39 22.39 39.38 40.05
N PRO A 40 21.36 40.00 40.68
CA PRO A 40 21.26 40.01 42.15
C PRO A 40 19.86 39.69 42.73
N ALA A 41 19.84 39.46 44.04
CA ALA A 41 18.90 38.68 44.85
C ALA A 41 17.59 39.35 45.35
N VAL A 42 16.60 38.48 45.63
CA VAL A 42 15.72 38.39 46.84
C VAL A 42 14.96 39.63 47.36
N ILE A 43 13.62 39.48 47.42
CA ILE A 43 12.78 39.82 48.59
C ILE A 43 11.83 38.63 48.84
N LYS A 44 11.61 38.24 50.10
CA LYS A 44 10.60 37.23 50.51
C LYS A 44 9.76 37.82 51.65
N VAL A 45 8.43 37.80 51.50
CA VAL A 45 7.46 38.13 52.55
C VAL A 45 6.29 37.15 52.42
N GLU A 46 5.96 36.47 53.52
CA GLU A 46 4.69 35.75 53.76
C GLU A 46 3.71 36.75 54.43
N ASP A 47 2.39 36.62 54.43
CA ASP A 47 1.47 35.48 54.27
C ASP A 47 0.08 36.02 53.85
N GLU A 48 -0.78 35.22 53.20
CA GLU A 48 -2.23 35.49 53.01
C GLU A 48 -2.95 34.20 52.53
N ASP A 49 -3.64 33.52 53.45
CA ASP A 49 -4.23 32.19 53.25
C ASP A 49 -5.61 32.29 52.55
N SER A 50 -5.64 32.30 51.21
CA SER A 50 -6.89 32.42 50.43
C SER A 50 -6.91 31.70 49.05
N GLU A 51 -8.11 31.47 48.52
CA GLU A 51 -8.46 30.85 47.21
C GLU A 51 -8.05 29.38 46.92
N ASN A 52 -7.25 28.66 47.72
CA ASN A 52 -6.94 27.24 47.42
C ASN A 52 -8.16 26.28 47.52
N SER A 53 -9.24 26.68 48.20
CA SER A 53 -10.44 25.85 48.42
C SER A 53 -11.30 25.58 47.18
N ARG A 54 -10.92 26.07 45.99
CA ARG A 54 -11.69 25.89 44.74
C ARG A 54 -11.37 24.60 43.96
N LEU A 55 -10.45 23.76 44.45
CA LEU A 55 -10.10 22.47 43.83
C LEU A 55 -11.08 21.32 44.16
N ALA A 56 -12.21 21.61 44.79
CA ALA A 56 -13.20 20.63 45.24
C ALA A 56 -14.21 20.15 44.15
N LEU A 57 -13.97 20.43 42.86
CA LEU A 57 -14.87 20.03 41.77
C LEU A 57 -14.17 19.21 40.67
N GLY A 58 -14.56 17.94 40.51
CA GLY A 58 -14.45 17.25 39.23
C GLY A 58 -13.12 16.59 38.86
N ASN A 59 -12.30 16.13 39.80
CA ASN A 59 -11.09 15.33 39.48
C ASN A 59 -11.37 13.86 39.08
N VAL A 60 -12.62 13.51 38.76
CA VAL A 60 -13.01 12.20 38.19
C VAL A 60 -12.45 12.06 36.77
N ARG A 61 -11.18 11.64 36.68
CA ARG A 61 -10.54 11.26 35.41
C ARG A 61 -11.26 10.04 34.85
N ILE A 62 -12.19 10.26 33.92
CA ILE A 62 -12.87 9.21 33.13
C ILE A 62 -11.84 8.53 32.20
N GLY A 63 -11.07 7.60 32.77
CA GLY A 63 -9.95 6.92 32.11
C GLY A 63 -10.37 6.06 30.92
N GLY A 64 -11.60 5.53 30.94
CA GLY A 64 -12.13 4.68 29.87
C GLY A 64 -12.32 5.40 28.53
N GLN A 65 -12.67 6.69 28.50
CA GLN A 65 -13.16 7.32 27.26
C GLN A 65 -12.05 7.52 26.20
N LYS A 66 -10.79 7.74 26.60
CA LYS A 66 -9.66 7.78 25.65
C LYS A 66 -9.35 6.39 25.08
N ALA A 67 -9.37 5.34 25.91
CA ALA A 67 -9.15 3.97 25.47
C ALA A 67 -10.28 3.46 24.56
N ALA A 68 -11.54 3.74 24.89
CA ALA A 68 -12.70 3.38 24.08
C ALA A 68 -12.69 4.04 22.70
N LYS A 69 -12.42 5.36 22.63
CA LYS A 69 -12.28 6.10 21.37
C LYS A 69 -11.13 5.56 20.50
N ARG A 70 -10.00 5.18 21.11
CA ARG A 70 -8.89 4.54 20.39
C ARG A 70 -9.31 3.18 19.83
N LYS A 71 -9.91 2.31 20.65
CA LYS A 71 -10.38 0.99 20.22
C LYS A 71 -11.33 1.09 19.03
N GLN A 72 -12.33 1.98 19.08
CA GLN A 72 -13.29 2.19 18.01
C GLN A 72 -12.62 2.64 16.69
N ALA A 73 -11.57 3.48 16.78
CA ALA A 73 -10.80 3.89 15.61
C ALA A 73 -9.95 2.74 15.03
N GLU A 74 -9.37 1.89 15.88
CA GLU A 74 -8.64 0.69 15.48
C GLU A 74 -9.57 -0.35 14.82
N GLU A 75 -10.77 -0.58 15.37
CA GLU A 75 -11.80 -1.46 14.77
C GLU A 75 -12.25 -0.95 13.39
N CYS A 76 -12.51 0.35 13.26
CA CYS A 76 -12.85 0.99 11.97
C CYS A 76 -11.70 0.92 10.94
N ALA A 77 -10.44 0.97 11.39
CA ALA A 77 -9.28 0.80 10.52
C ALA A 77 -9.14 -0.66 10.04
N ILE A 78 -9.33 -1.63 10.94
CA ILE A 78 -9.31 -3.07 10.61
C ILE A 78 -10.41 -3.41 9.60
N GLU A 79 -11.63 -2.91 9.78
CA GLU A 79 -12.74 -3.12 8.84
C GLU A 79 -12.39 -2.64 7.42
N LYS A 80 -11.82 -1.43 7.30
CA LYS A 80 -11.38 -0.87 6.01
C LYS A 80 -10.27 -1.70 5.36
N ILE A 81 -9.27 -2.14 6.13
CA ILE A 81 -8.19 -3.00 5.63
C ILE A 81 -8.75 -4.33 5.12
N VAL A 82 -9.68 -4.95 5.85
CA VAL A 82 -10.35 -6.20 5.44
C VAL A 82 -11.23 -5.99 4.19
N GLY A 83 -11.90 -4.84 4.07
CA GLY A 83 -12.63 -4.44 2.87
C GLY A 83 -11.71 -4.36 1.64
N MET A 84 -10.66 -3.55 1.71
CA MET A 84 -9.68 -3.38 0.63
C MET A 84 -9.00 -4.71 0.25
N GLN A 85 -8.71 -5.59 1.22
CA GLN A 85 -8.14 -6.91 0.93
C GLN A 85 -9.13 -7.83 0.18
N LYS A 86 -10.43 -7.78 0.51
CA LYS A 86 -11.48 -8.50 -0.24
C LYS A 86 -11.59 -7.97 -1.67
N GLU A 87 -11.61 -6.66 -1.84
CA GLU A 87 -11.66 -6.01 -3.17
C GLU A 87 -10.47 -6.38 -4.04
N LEU A 88 -9.24 -6.30 -3.51
CA LEU A 88 -8.02 -6.70 -4.23
C LEU A 88 -8.04 -8.17 -4.65
N VAL A 89 -8.52 -9.07 -3.79
CA VAL A 89 -8.69 -10.50 -4.12
C VAL A 89 -9.76 -10.70 -5.18
N GLN A 90 -10.86 -9.93 -5.14
CA GLN A 90 -11.94 -10.01 -6.11
C GLN A 90 -11.49 -9.51 -7.50
N ILE A 91 -10.88 -8.31 -7.58
CA ILE A 91 -10.29 -7.75 -8.80
C ILE A 91 -9.26 -8.72 -9.42
N SER A 92 -8.45 -9.39 -8.59
CA SER A 92 -7.49 -10.41 -9.04
C SER A 92 -8.17 -11.61 -9.69
N ARG A 93 -9.26 -12.12 -9.09
CA ARG A 93 -10.07 -13.23 -9.64
C ARG A 93 -10.74 -12.84 -10.94
N ASP A 94 -11.38 -11.67 -10.99
CA ASP A 94 -12.14 -11.21 -12.14
C ASP A 94 -11.22 -10.91 -13.33
N ARG A 95 -10.05 -10.32 -13.08
CA ARG A 95 -9.00 -10.17 -14.10
C ARG A 95 -8.49 -11.51 -14.61
N LEU A 96 -8.30 -12.51 -13.73
CA LEU A 96 -7.88 -13.86 -14.15
C LEU A 96 -8.97 -14.59 -14.96
N ALA A 97 -10.25 -14.43 -14.59
CA ALA A 97 -11.38 -14.98 -15.33
C ALA A 97 -11.52 -14.34 -16.72
N SER A 98 -11.42 -13.00 -16.79
CA SER A 98 -11.42 -12.24 -18.04
C SER A 98 -10.25 -12.66 -18.96
N MET A 99 -9.02 -12.77 -18.42
CA MET A 99 -7.87 -13.27 -19.18
C MET A 99 -8.09 -14.70 -19.70
N LYS A 100 -8.62 -15.61 -18.89
CA LYS A 100 -8.95 -16.99 -19.34
C LYS A 100 -9.98 -16.99 -20.47
N SER A 101 -11.02 -16.17 -20.37
CA SER A 101 -12.06 -16.02 -21.40
C SER A 101 -11.46 -15.49 -22.71
N ALA A 102 -10.63 -14.44 -22.64
CA ALA A 102 -9.95 -13.87 -23.80
C ALA A 102 -9.00 -14.86 -24.49
N LEU A 103 -8.23 -15.67 -23.73
CA LEU A 103 -7.37 -16.71 -24.29
C LEU A 103 -8.21 -17.84 -24.94
N GLN A 104 -9.30 -18.26 -24.29
CA GLN A 104 -10.20 -19.29 -24.83
C GLN A 104 -10.83 -18.82 -26.14
N SER A 105 -11.42 -17.62 -26.16
CA SER A 105 -12.00 -17.00 -27.37
C SER A 105 -10.96 -16.84 -28.50
N THR A 106 -9.74 -16.43 -28.18
CA THR A 106 -8.63 -16.34 -29.17
C THR A 106 -8.31 -17.71 -29.77
N SER A 107 -8.21 -18.77 -28.94
CA SER A 107 -7.96 -20.14 -29.41
C SER A 107 -9.13 -20.70 -30.21
N ASP A 108 -10.36 -20.39 -29.83
CA ASP A 108 -11.56 -20.86 -30.53
C ASP A 108 -11.70 -20.19 -31.89
N ASN A 109 -11.44 -18.88 -31.97
CA ASN A 109 -11.37 -18.14 -33.23
C ASN A 109 -10.29 -18.69 -34.16
N ALA A 110 -9.09 -19.03 -33.67
CA ALA A 110 -8.05 -19.68 -34.46
C ALA A 110 -8.50 -21.04 -35.03
N ILE A 111 -9.25 -21.83 -34.25
CA ILE A 111 -9.83 -23.11 -34.70
C ILE A 111 -10.95 -22.88 -35.73
N MET A 112 -11.79 -21.86 -35.55
CA MET A 112 -12.93 -21.54 -36.43
C MET A 112 -12.49 -20.91 -37.77
N SER A 113 -11.38 -20.17 -37.79
CA SER A 113 -10.84 -19.49 -38.97
C SER A 113 -9.89 -20.34 -39.83
N ALA A 114 -9.34 -21.44 -39.32
CA ALA A 114 -8.41 -22.30 -40.06
C ALA A 114 -8.97 -22.79 -41.42
N ASN A 115 -8.18 -22.70 -42.51
CA ASN A 115 -8.57 -23.29 -43.79
C ASN A 115 -8.31 -24.80 -43.78
N LEU A 116 -9.37 -25.60 -43.86
CA LEU A 116 -9.28 -27.05 -43.81
C LEU A 116 -9.06 -27.71 -45.18
N ASN A 117 -9.17 -26.96 -46.29
CA ASN A 117 -9.12 -27.57 -47.62
C ASN A 117 -7.72 -28.07 -48.00
N THR A 118 -6.69 -27.38 -47.50
CA THR A 118 -5.26 -27.68 -47.73
C THR A 118 -4.65 -28.64 -46.71
N MET A 119 -5.47 -29.24 -45.82
CA MET A 119 -5.03 -30.17 -44.78
C MET A 119 -5.27 -31.62 -45.18
N ASP A 120 -4.47 -32.53 -44.64
CA ASP A 120 -4.76 -33.96 -44.63
C ASP A 120 -6.08 -34.30 -43.89
N ASP A 121 -6.60 -35.51 -44.09
CA ASP A 121 -7.91 -35.90 -43.56
C ASP A 121 -7.95 -36.07 -42.03
N GLU A 122 -6.82 -36.39 -41.38
CA GLU A 122 -6.76 -36.51 -39.92
C GLU A 122 -6.80 -35.13 -39.24
N SER A 123 -5.97 -34.19 -39.72
CA SER A 123 -6.00 -32.77 -39.34
C SER A 123 -7.39 -32.16 -39.60
N ARG A 124 -7.98 -32.43 -40.78
CA ARG A 124 -9.33 -31.98 -41.17
C ARG A 124 -10.38 -32.52 -40.19
N ALA A 125 -10.32 -33.80 -39.82
CA ALA A 125 -11.22 -34.40 -38.83
C ALA A 125 -11.03 -33.83 -37.42
N TYR A 126 -9.79 -33.59 -36.99
CA TYR A 126 -9.47 -32.95 -35.71
C TYR A 126 -10.08 -31.55 -35.59
N TYR A 127 -9.86 -30.68 -36.58
CA TYR A 127 -10.43 -29.33 -36.57
C TYR A 127 -11.96 -29.35 -36.65
N GLN A 128 -12.57 -30.22 -37.47
CA GLN A 128 -14.02 -30.38 -37.48
C GLN A 128 -14.59 -30.80 -36.11
N LYS A 129 -13.94 -31.77 -35.44
CA LYS A 129 -14.33 -32.21 -34.08
C LYS A 129 -14.24 -31.06 -33.07
N LYS A 130 -13.17 -30.25 -33.15
CA LYS A 130 -13.02 -29.05 -32.30
C LYS A 130 -14.09 -27.99 -32.57
N ARG A 131 -14.41 -27.67 -33.83
CA ARG A 131 -15.48 -26.71 -34.17
C ARG A 131 -16.84 -27.13 -33.63
N ARG A 132 -17.21 -28.41 -33.76
CA ARG A 132 -18.47 -28.94 -33.18
C ARG A 132 -18.51 -28.75 -31.65
N ALA A 133 -17.39 -28.94 -30.97
CA ALA A 133 -17.29 -28.74 -29.51
C ALA A 133 -17.35 -27.25 -29.09
N ILE A 134 -16.87 -26.34 -29.93
CA ILE A 134 -17.01 -24.89 -29.72
C ILE A 134 -18.49 -24.49 -29.84
N ILE A 135 -19.13 -24.82 -30.97
CA ILE A 135 -20.54 -24.51 -31.24
C ILE A 135 -21.46 -25.14 -30.17
N ALA A 136 -21.22 -26.38 -29.76
CA ALA A 136 -22.01 -27.06 -28.73
C ALA A 136 -21.87 -26.46 -27.32
N ARG A 137 -20.86 -25.61 -27.08
CA ARG A 137 -20.64 -24.84 -25.84
C ARG A 137 -21.20 -23.41 -25.96
N GLU A 138 -21.33 -22.87 -27.17
CA GLU A 138 -21.94 -21.56 -27.46
C GLU A 138 -23.48 -21.62 -27.51
N LEU A 139 -24.06 -22.83 -27.53
CA LEU A 139 -25.50 -23.09 -27.51
C LEU A 139 -26.05 -23.48 -26.11
N GLN A 140 -25.29 -23.22 -25.03
CA GLN A 140 -25.64 -23.53 -23.63
C GLN A 140 -25.77 -22.25 -22.80
#